data_AF-A0A0B4H128-F1
#
_entry.id   AF-A0A0B4H128-F1
#
_cell.length_a   1.000
_cell.length_b   1.000
_cell.length_c   1.000
_cell.angle_alpha   90.00
_cell.angle_beta   90.00
_cell.angle_gamma   90.00
#
_symmetry.space_group_name_H-M   'P 1'
#
loop_
_entity.id
_entity.type
_entity.pdbx_description
1 polymer ?
#
loop_
_entity_poly.entity_id
_entity_poly.type
_entity_poly.pdbx_seq_one_letter_code
_entity_poly.pdbx_strand_id
1 'polypeptide(L)'
;MVPAATNKQTANELFALLLYYVPKPFRSFAQDCVGVLMGQRLRTAMMHPTPSPAAFAIVNGSLALRRLVLRHLALPRFAARREFTDKDAKSGCHHHLNYLVHPYYVKATLRSRWGVQAWLTWALGGVVPGGKGGDKYIPEGHLFTEVGPEKKRAFGKDESRVWERKVEGSMPLGCPFAI
;
A
#
# COMPACT_ATOMS: atom_id res chain seq x y z
N MET A 1 -13.46 23.63 -0.31
CA MET A 1 -14.32 22.52 0.16
C MET A 1 -15.07 23.03 1.37
N VAL A 2 -16.40 22.88 1.37
CA VAL A 2 -17.28 23.34 2.46
C VAL A 2 -17.46 22.18 3.45
N PRO A 3 -17.49 22.44 4.78
CA PRO A 3 -17.81 21.42 5.76
C PRO A 3 -19.20 20.82 5.52
N ALA A 4 -19.30 19.49 5.49
CA ALA A 4 -20.55 18.77 5.32
C ALA A 4 -20.57 17.52 6.20
N ALA A 5 -21.74 17.14 6.71
CA ALA A 5 -21.91 15.96 7.56
C ALA A 5 -21.51 14.66 6.82
N THR A 6 -21.78 14.57 5.52
CA THR A 6 -21.36 13.46 4.66
C THR A 6 -19.84 13.32 4.61
N ASN A 7 -19.10 14.44 4.54
CA ASN A 7 -17.64 14.42 4.56
C ASN A 7 -17.10 13.87 5.88
N LYS A 8 -17.75 14.22 7.00
CA LYS A 8 -17.37 13.72 8.33
C LYS A 8 -17.58 12.22 8.44
N GLN A 9 -18.68 11.69 7.92
CA GLN A 9 -18.93 10.25 7.90
C GLN A 9 -17.86 9.51 7.11
N THR A 10 -17.57 9.96 5.89
CA THR A 10 -16.51 9.38 5.06
C THR A 10 -15.14 9.48 5.72
N ALA A 11 -14.85 10.60 6.40
CA ALA A 11 -13.60 10.77 7.14
C ALA A 11 -13.47 9.76 8.28
N ASN A 12 -14.53 9.54 9.07
CA ASN A 12 -14.51 8.58 10.17
C ASN A 12 -14.20 7.16 9.69
N GLU A 13 -14.84 6.72 8.60
CA GLU A 13 -14.56 5.42 7.98
C GLU A 13 -13.12 5.35 7.46
N LEU A 14 -12.63 6.42 6.81
CA LEU A 14 -11.25 6.50 6.36
C LEU A 14 -10.25 6.41 7.52
N PHE A 15 -10.49 7.10 8.64
CA PHE A 15 -9.65 7.03 9.83
C PHE A 15 -9.63 5.60 10.41
N ALA A 16 -10.76 4.89 10.39
CA ALA A 16 -10.81 3.50 10.82
C ALA A 16 -9.91 2.60 9.94
N LEU A 17 -9.88 2.84 8.63
CA LEU A 17 -9.01 2.13 7.69
C LEU A 17 -7.53 2.51 7.85
N LEU A 18 -7.22 3.81 7.97
CA LEU A 18 -5.84 4.29 8.12
C LEU A 18 -5.20 3.83 9.43
N LEU A 19 -5.98 3.75 10.50
CA LEU A 19 -5.53 3.39 11.84
C LEU A 19 -5.75 1.90 12.16
N TYR A 20 -5.88 1.06 11.14
CA TYR A 20 -6.11 -0.38 11.28
C TYR A 20 -5.10 -1.05 12.21
N TYR A 21 -3.81 -0.75 12.03
CA TYR A 21 -2.72 -1.31 12.83
C TYR A 21 -2.42 -0.54 14.12
N VAL A 22 -3.12 0.57 14.40
CA VAL A 22 -2.83 1.40 15.58
C VAL A 22 -3.62 0.87 16.78
N PRO A 23 -2.93 0.48 17.88
CA PRO A 23 -3.60 0.07 19.09
C PRO A 23 -4.51 1.17 19.63
N LYS A 24 -5.65 0.78 20.22
CA LYS A 24 -6.67 1.70 20.77
C LYS A 24 -6.11 2.89 21.58
N PRO A 25 -5.15 2.74 22.52
CA PRO A 25 -4.68 3.87 23.33
C PRO A 25 -3.97 4.96 22.51
N PHE A 26 -3.36 4.61 21.37
CA PHE A 26 -2.62 5.56 20.53
C PHE A 26 -3.48 6.18 19.42
N ARG A 27 -4.75 5.75 19.27
CA ARG A 27 -5.60 6.20 18.16
C ARG A 27 -5.85 7.70 18.17
N SER A 28 -6.14 8.30 19.32
CA SER A 28 -6.40 9.75 19.40
C SER A 28 -5.20 10.57 18.95
N PHE A 29 -4.00 10.20 19.38
CA PHE A 29 -2.78 10.87 18.93
C PHE A 29 -2.51 10.62 17.43
N ALA A 30 -2.74 9.41 16.94
CA ALA A 30 -2.58 9.11 15.53
C ALA A 30 -3.58 9.87 14.64
N GLN A 31 -4.82 10.09 15.11
CA GLN A 31 -5.81 10.94 14.45
C GLN A 31 -5.35 12.40 14.37
N ASP A 32 -4.71 12.91 15.42
CA ASP A 32 -4.09 14.24 15.40
C ASP A 32 -2.97 14.32 14.35
N CYS A 33 -2.08 13.33 14.31
CA CYS A 33 -1.00 13.29 13.30
C CYS A 33 -1.55 13.29 11.87
N VAL A 34 -2.57 12.48 11.59
CA VAL A 34 -3.24 12.47 10.28
C VAL A 34 -3.92 13.83 10.02
N GLY A 35 -4.55 14.43 11.04
CA GLY A 35 -5.13 15.77 10.94
C GLY A 35 -4.12 16.87 10.59
N VAL A 36 -2.87 16.75 11.04
CA VAL A 36 -1.75 17.63 10.63
C VAL A 36 -1.42 17.42 9.15
N LEU A 37 -1.29 16.17 8.71
CA LEU A 37 -0.95 15.82 7.32
C LEU A 37 -2.03 16.26 6.31
N MET A 38 -3.30 16.25 6.72
CA MET A 38 -4.42 16.72 5.90
C MET A 38 -4.39 18.23 5.64
N GLY A 39 -3.72 19.00 6.49
CA GLY A 39 -3.72 20.45 6.43
C GLY A 39 -5.08 21.09 6.79
N GLN A 40 -5.08 22.41 6.95
CA GLN A 40 -6.24 23.13 7.51
C GLN A 40 -7.51 23.01 6.65
N ARG A 41 -7.40 23.15 5.32
CA ARG A 41 -8.56 23.20 4.43
C ARG A 41 -9.33 21.88 4.40
N LEU A 42 -8.63 20.75 4.28
CA LEU A 42 -9.25 19.43 4.23
C LEU A 42 -9.81 19.04 5.59
N ARG A 43 -9.07 19.33 6.66
CA ARG A 43 -9.49 19.08 8.04
C ARG A 43 -10.79 19.80 8.39
N THR A 44 -10.90 21.09 8.04
CA THR A 44 -12.14 21.86 8.23
C THR A 44 -13.29 21.28 7.41
N ALA A 45 -13.05 20.88 6.16
CA ALA A 45 -14.07 20.28 5.30
C ALA A 45 -14.61 18.93 5.83
N MET A 46 -13.78 18.17 6.54
CA MET A 46 -14.17 16.91 7.19
C MET A 46 -14.68 17.10 8.62
N MET A 47 -14.76 18.35 9.11
CA MET A 47 -15.14 18.67 10.49
C MET A 47 -14.28 17.96 11.54
N HIS A 48 -13.00 17.75 11.23
CA HIS A 48 -12.05 17.08 12.12
C HIS A 48 -11.47 18.09 13.13
N PRO A 49 -11.34 17.73 14.43
CA PRO A 49 -10.84 18.62 15.46
C PRO A 49 -9.46 19.17 15.11
N THR A 50 -9.12 20.33 15.70
CA THR A 50 -7.78 20.89 15.61
C THR A 50 -6.78 19.95 16.28
N PRO A 51 -5.71 19.53 15.58
CA PRO A 51 -4.72 18.63 16.16
C PRO A 51 -3.93 19.33 17.27
N SER A 52 -3.44 18.55 18.24
CA SER A 52 -2.59 19.08 19.30
C SER A 52 -1.29 19.73 18.76
N PRO A 53 -0.78 20.79 19.42
CA PRO A 53 0.49 21.41 19.04
C PRO A 53 1.67 20.43 19.05
N ALA A 54 1.65 19.45 19.96
CA ALA A 54 2.65 18.38 20.03
C ALA A 54 2.66 17.52 18.76
N ALA A 55 1.49 17.11 18.26
CA ALA A 55 1.39 16.37 17.00
C ALA A 55 1.92 17.19 15.81
N PHE A 56 1.67 18.51 15.80
CA PHE A 56 2.19 19.40 14.76
C PHE A 56 3.73 19.47 14.78
N ALA A 57 4.32 19.62 15.96
CA ALA A 57 5.78 19.64 16.12
C ALA A 57 6.42 18.30 15.69
N ILE A 58 5.83 17.17 16.10
CA ILE A 58 6.34 15.83 15.79
C ILE A 58 6.24 15.54 14.29
N VAL A 59 5.09 15.79 13.66
CA VAL A 59 4.90 15.51 12.23
C VAL A 59 5.82 16.39 11.39
N ASN A 60 5.84 17.70 11.61
CA ASN A 60 6.71 18.59 10.84
C ASN A 60 8.19 18.35 11.12
N GLY A 61 8.55 18.07 12.38
CA GLY A 61 9.90 17.69 12.77
C GLY A 61 10.36 16.41 12.08
N SER A 62 9.51 15.38 12.02
CA SER A 62 9.84 14.12 11.32
C SER A 62 9.96 14.29 9.81
N LEU A 63 9.13 15.14 9.19
CA LEU A 63 9.25 15.48 7.76
C LEU A 63 10.53 16.29 7.48
N ALA A 64 10.88 17.24 8.35
CA ALA A 64 12.11 18.01 8.26
C ALA A 64 13.35 17.14 8.45
N LEU A 65 13.31 16.23 9.43
CA LEU A 65 14.36 15.24 9.65
C LEU A 65 14.50 14.31 8.44
N ARG A 66 13.38 13.79 7.92
CA ARG A 66 13.39 12.98 6.70
C ARG A 66 14.01 13.74 5.53
N ARG A 67 13.68 15.02 5.36
CA ARG A 67 14.28 15.88 4.33
C ARG A 67 15.79 15.99 4.51
N LEU A 68 16.29 16.20 5.73
CA LEU A 68 17.72 16.27 6.02
C LEU A 68 18.42 14.93 5.74
N VAL A 69 17.86 13.82 6.22
CA VAL A 69 18.41 12.48 6.01
C VAL A 69 18.45 12.14 4.52
N LEU A 70 17.36 12.37 3.80
CA LEU A 70 17.31 12.08 2.35
C LEU A 70 18.21 12.99 1.53
N ARG A 71 18.48 14.22 1.98
CA ARG A 71 19.34 15.16 1.27
C ARG A 71 20.83 14.92 1.51
N HIS A 72 21.22 14.48 2.72
CA HIS A 72 22.62 14.44 3.13
C HIS A 72 23.16 13.04 3.44
N LEU A 73 22.30 12.08 3.79
CA LEU A 73 22.71 10.75 4.25
C LEU A 73 22.23 9.62 3.33
N ALA A 74 21.26 9.87 2.45
CA ALA A 74 20.78 8.85 1.52
C ALA A 74 21.78 8.67 0.38
N LEU A 75 22.30 7.44 0.27
CA LEU A 75 23.12 7.02 -0.85
C LEU A 75 22.30 7.01 -2.16
N PRO A 76 22.94 7.24 -3.32
CA PRO A 76 22.28 7.07 -4.60
C PRO A 76 21.71 5.65 -4.71
N ARG A 77 20.59 5.52 -5.42
CA ARG A 77 19.89 4.25 -5.54
C ARG A 77 20.69 3.31 -6.44
N PHE A 78 21.31 2.30 -5.85
CA PHE A 78 22.08 1.28 -6.60
C PHE A 78 21.22 0.19 -7.25
N ALA A 79 19.95 0.05 -6.85
CA ALA A 79 19.05 -0.95 -7.41
C ALA A 79 17.61 -0.46 -7.52
N ALA A 80 16.94 -0.84 -8.60
CA ALA A 80 15.52 -0.64 -8.76
C ALA A 80 14.73 -1.38 -7.67
N ARG A 81 13.64 -0.77 -7.19
CA ARG A 81 12.72 -1.37 -6.22
C ARG A 81 11.77 -2.21 -7.03
N ARG A 82 11.80 -3.51 -6.79
CA ARG A 82 10.89 -4.46 -7.40
C ARG A 82 9.71 -4.65 -6.45
N GLU A 83 8.50 -4.44 -6.96
CA GLU A 83 7.27 -4.76 -6.23
C GLU A 83 6.72 -6.13 -6.62
N PHE A 84 7.01 -6.55 -7.84
CA PHE A 84 6.55 -7.80 -8.43
C PHE A 84 7.73 -8.71 -8.71
N THR A 85 7.47 -10.01 -8.62
CA THR A 85 8.37 -11.03 -9.12
C THR A 85 8.24 -11.14 -10.64
N ASP A 86 9.32 -11.54 -11.30
CA ASP A 86 9.29 -11.96 -12.70
C ASP A 86 8.29 -13.12 -12.89
N LYS A 87 7.89 -13.39 -14.15
CA LYS A 87 6.93 -14.45 -14.46
C LYS A 87 7.45 -15.78 -13.93
N ASP A 88 6.66 -16.46 -13.10
CA ASP A 88 7.01 -17.79 -12.61
C ASP A 88 7.09 -18.78 -13.80
N ALA A 89 8.17 -19.55 -13.90
CA ALA A 89 8.43 -20.43 -15.04
C ALA A 89 7.37 -21.53 -15.20
N LYS A 90 6.66 -21.89 -14.12
CA LYS A 90 5.66 -22.97 -14.13
C LYS A 90 4.23 -22.47 -14.36
N SER A 91 3.84 -21.36 -13.73
CA SER A 91 2.46 -20.86 -13.79
C SER A 91 2.30 -19.61 -14.65
N GLY A 92 3.39 -18.92 -15.00
CA GLY A 92 3.36 -17.60 -15.63
C GLY A 92 2.85 -16.49 -14.72
N CYS A 93 2.55 -16.79 -13.45
CA CYS A 93 1.95 -15.84 -12.52
C CYS A 93 2.99 -14.86 -11.95
N HIS A 94 2.52 -13.65 -11.70
CA HIS A 94 3.25 -12.63 -10.94
C HIS A 94 2.86 -12.70 -9.46
N HIS A 95 3.85 -12.45 -8.61
CA HIS A 95 3.65 -12.38 -7.16
C HIS A 95 4.08 -11.01 -6.65
N HIS A 96 3.36 -10.48 -5.67
CA HIS A 96 3.80 -9.31 -4.91
C HIS A 96 4.92 -9.71 -3.94
N LEU A 97 5.94 -8.86 -3.84
CA LEU A 97 7.05 -9.04 -2.90
C LEU A 97 6.73 -8.44 -1.52
N ASN A 98 5.87 -7.41 -1.48
CA ASN A 98 5.47 -6.73 -0.26
C ASN A 98 3.95 -6.51 -0.26
N TYR A 99 3.39 -6.28 0.94
CA TYR A 99 1.98 -5.90 1.10
C TYR A 99 1.83 -4.86 2.21
N LEU A 100 0.75 -4.08 2.13
CA LEU A 100 0.46 -3.02 3.11
C LEU A 100 -0.40 -3.54 4.28
N VAL A 101 -1.61 -4.05 3.99
CA VAL A 101 -2.56 -4.51 5.01
C VAL A 101 -2.84 -6.01 4.88
N HIS A 102 -3.17 -6.45 3.66
CA HIS A 102 -3.50 -7.83 3.39
C HIS A 102 -2.57 -8.43 2.33
N PRO A 103 -2.12 -9.68 2.50
CA PRO A 103 -1.08 -10.29 1.66
C PRO A 103 -1.62 -10.86 0.33
N TYR A 104 -2.33 -10.04 -0.46
CA TYR A 104 -2.85 -10.47 -1.77
C TYR A 104 -1.71 -10.77 -2.76
N TYR A 105 -1.74 -11.96 -3.36
CA TYR A 105 -0.76 -12.45 -4.33
C TYR A 105 0.68 -12.52 -3.79
N VAL A 106 0.85 -12.58 -2.47
CA VAL A 106 2.15 -12.73 -1.82
C VAL A 106 2.40 -14.19 -1.51
N LYS A 107 3.49 -14.72 -2.05
CA LYS A 107 3.91 -16.10 -1.80
C LYS A 107 4.32 -16.28 -0.33
N ALA A 108 3.86 -17.37 0.29
CA ALA A 108 4.25 -17.74 1.65
C ALA A 108 5.66 -18.36 1.64
N THR A 109 6.68 -17.51 1.67
CA THR A 109 8.09 -17.90 1.83
C THR A 109 8.49 -17.84 3.31
N LEU A 110 9.61 -18.48 3.68
CA LEU A 110 10.10 -18.43 5.06
C LEU A 110 10.32 -16.99 5.55
N ARG A 111 10.85 -16.12 4.69
CA ARG A 111 11.07 -14.70 5.01
C ARG A 111 9.76 -13.91 5.14
N SER A 112 8.80 -14.10 4.22
CA SER A 112 7.54 -13.37 4.27
C SER A 112 6.62 -13.82 5.42
N ARG A 113 6.83 -15.05 5.92
CA ARG A 113 6.05 -15.61 7.02
C ARG A 113 6.67 -15.40 8.41
N TRP A 114 7.99 -15.46 8.52
CA TRP A 114 8.70 -15.44 9.81
C TRP A 114 9.67 -14.26 9.97
N GLY A 115 9.70 -13.33 9.02
CA GLY A 115 10.53 -12.12 9.11
C GLY A 115 10.02 -11.14 10.18
N VAL A 116 10.86 -10.17 10.53
CA VAL A 116 10.56 -9.13 11.54
C VAL A 116 9.23 -8.42 11.24
N GLN A 117 9.01 -8.06 9.98
CA GLN A 117 7.75 -7.42 9.56
C GLN A 117 6.54 -8.35 9.76
N ALA A 118 6.68 -9.66 9.53
CA ALA A 118 5.59 -10.62 9.71
C ALA A 118 5.19 -10.74 11.19
N TRP A 119 6.18 -10.79 12.10
CA TRP A 119 5.95 -10.78 13.55
C TRP A 119 5.26 -9.50 14.02
N LEU A 120 5.69 -8.33 13.53
CA LEU A 120 5.04 -7.05 13.85
C LEU A 120 3.60 -7.00 13.34
N THR A 121 3.37 -7.40 12.09
CA THR A 121 2.02 -7.47 11.51
C THR A 121 1.13 -8.41 12.32
N TRP A 122 1.63 -9.59 12.70
CA TRP A 122 0.91 -10.55 13.54
C TRP A 122 0.58 -9.98 14.92
N ALA A 123 1.55 -9.36 15.60
CA ALA A 123 1.36 -8.76 16.92
C ALA A 123 0.32 -7.62 16.91
N LEU A 124 0.21 -6.88 15.81
CA LEU A 124 -0.78 -5.83 15.60
C LEU A 124 -2.14 -6.36 15.09
N GLY A 125 -2.34 -7.68 15.05
CA GLY A 125 -3.60 -8.32 14.67
C GLY A 125 -3.84 -8.46 13.17
N GLY A 126 -2.81 -8.24 12.34
CA GLY A 126 -2.89 -8.42 10.90
C GLY A 126 -2.67 -9.86 10.43
N VAL A 127 -2.82 -10.06 9.12
CA VAL A 127 -2.71 -11.36 8.48
C VAL A 127 -1.34 -11.53 7.82
N VAL A 128 -0.74 -12.70 8.03
CA VAL A 128 0.56 -13.09 7.47
C VAL A 128 0.34 -14.08 6.32
N PRO A 129 1.15 -14.03 5.24
CA PRO A 129 1.08 -14.99 4.13
C PRO A 129 1.11 -16.45 4.60
N GLY A 130 0.17 -17.26 4.12
CA GLY A 130 0.06 -18.69 4.47
C GLY A 130 -0.44 -18.98 5.89
N GLY A 131 -0.89 -17.96 6.64
CA GLY A 131 -1.57 -18.13 7.93
C GLY A 131 -3.00 -18.67 7.81
N LYS A 132 -3.76 -18.68 8.93
CA LYS A 132 -5.17 -19.08 8.92
C LYS A 132 -5.97 -18.19 7.96
N GLY A 133 -6.67 -18.79 6.99
CA GLY A 133 -7.39 -18.07 5.93
C GLY A 133 -6.50 -17.51 4.81
N GLY A 134 -5.25 -17.98 4.70
CA GLY A 134 -4.28 -17.54 3.70
C GLY A 134 -4.73 -17.71 2.25
N ASP A 135 -5.52 -18.75 1.96
CA ASP A 135 -5.95 -19.08 0.59
C ASP A 135 -6.84 -17.98 -0.01
N LYS A 136 -7.58 -17.23 0.82
CA LYS A 136 -8.38 -16.08 0.38
C LYS A 136 -7.54 -14.98 -0.28
N TYR A 137 -6.25 -14.94 0.04
CA TYR A 137 -5.32 -13.93 -0.47
C TYR A 137 -4.52 -14.42 -1.68
N ILE A 138 -4.86 -15.59 -2.24
CA ILE A 138 -4.36 -16.10 -3.53
C ILE A 138 -2.82 -16.10 -3.56
N PRO A 139 -2.15 -16.87 -2.69
CA PRO A 139 -0.69 -16.89 -2.61
C PRO A 139 0.00 -17.48 -3.85
N GLU A 140 -0.76 -18.10 -4.76
CA GLU A 140 -0.27 -18.65 -6.04
C GLU A 140 0.08 -17.56 -7.08
N GLY A 141 -0.23 -16.30 -6.77
CA GLY A 141 0.02 -15.17 -7.65
C GLY A 141 -1.17 -14.85 -8.55
N HIS A 142 -0.95 -13.96 -9.51
CA HIS A 142 -1.96 -13.60 -10.50
C HIS A 142 -1.37 -13.48 -11.90
N LEU A 143 -2.18 -13.80 -12.90
CA LEU A 143 -1.99 -13.33 -14.26
C LEU A 143 -2.55 -11.91 -14.38
N PHE A 144 -1.94 -11.09 -15.23
CA PHE A 144 -2.39 -9.72 -15.45
C PHE A 144 -3.86 -9.66 -15.90
N THR A 145 -4.30 -10.62 -16.71
CA THR A 145 -5.68 -10.73 -17.21
C THR A 145 -6.69 -11.21 -16.17
N GLU A 146 -6.24 -11.73 -15.03
CA GLU A 146 -7.09 -12.32 -14.00
C GLU A 146 -7.18 -11.45 -12.75
N VAL A 147 -6.59 -10.25 -12.79
CA VAL A 147 -6.67 -9.27 -11.71
C VAL A 147 -8.10 -8.74 -11.61
N GLY A 148 -8.77 -9.05 -10.51
CA GLY A 148 -10.10 -8.52 -10.21
C GLY A 148 -10.96 -9.47 -9.38
N PRO A 149 -12.27 -9.18 -9.28
CA PRO A 149 -13.22 -10.06 -8.63
C PRO A 149 -13.24 -11.44 -9.28
N GLU A 150 -13.40 -12.50 -8.50
CA GLU A 150 -13.40 -13.89 -8.99
C GLU A 150 -14.36 -14.11 -10.17
N LYS A 151 -15.57 -13.54 -10.08
CA LYS A 151 -16.59 -13.61 -11.11
C LYS A 151 -16.18 -12.98 -12.45
N LYS A 152 -15.18 -12.09 -12.45
CA LYS A 152 -14.71 -11.37 -13.63
C LYS A 152 -13.41 -11.93 -14.22
N ARG A 153 -12.79 -12.95 -13.63
CA ARG A 153 -11.51 -13.51 -14.11
C ARG A 153 -11.52 -14.04 -15.54
N ALA A 154 -12.68 -14.49 -16.03
CA ALA A 154 -12.81 -15.02 -17.39
C ALA A 154 -13.02 -13.95 -18.46
N PHE A 155 -13.35 -12.70 -18.08
CA PHE A 155 -13.75 -11.66 -19.01
C PHE A 155 -12.56 -10.81 -19.47
N GLY A 156 -12.61 -10.33 -20.72
CA GLY A 156 -11.63 -9.36 -21.22
C GLY A 156 -10.23 -9.91 -21.52
N LYS A 157 -10.04 -11.24 -21.52
CA LYS A 157 -8.76 -11.88 -21.84
C LYS A 157 -8.29 -11.54 -23.26
N ASP A 158 -9.20 -11.57 -24.23
CA ASP A 158 -8.88 -11.29 -25.64
C ASP A 158 -8.58 -9.81 -25.88
N GLU A 159 -9.40 -8.91 -25.31
CA GLU A 159 -9.17 -7.46 -25.37
C GLU A 159 -7.82 -7.08 -24.74
N SER A 160 -7.48 -7.70 -23.60
CA SER A 160 -6.20 -7.48 -22.92
C SER A 160 -5.02 -7.94 -23.79
N ARG A 161 -5.14 -9.10 -24.47
CA ARG A 161 -4.11 -9.58 -25.40
C ARG A 161 -3.93 -8.65 -26.60
N VAL A 162 -5.02 -8.09 -27.13
CA VAL A 162 -4.95 -7.10 -28.21
C VAL A 162 -4.21 -5.84 -27.75
N TRP A 163 -4.47 -5.38 -26.52
CA TRP A 163 -3.77 -4.25 -25.93
C TRP A 163 -2.29 -4.54 -25.66
N GLU A 164 -1.96 -5.72 -25.14
CA GLU A 164 -0.58 -6.15 -24.88
C GLU A 164 0.25 -6.08 -26.17
N ARG A 165 -0.27 -6.64 -27.28
CA ARG A 165 0.38 -6.54 -28.60
C ARG A 165 0.55 -5.10 -29.08
N LYS A 166 -0.44 -4.24 -28.85
CA LYS A 166 -0.35 -2.81 -29.21
C LYS A 166 0.75 -2.09 -28.42
N VAL A 167 0.89 -2.39 -27.13
CA VAL A 167 1.91 -1.80 -26.25
C VAL A 167 3.30 -2.31 -26.60
N GLU A 168 3.44 -3.60 -26.90
CA GLU A 168 4.70 -4.18 -27.38
C GLU A 168 5.14 -3.52 -28.71
N GLY A 169 4.19 -3.28 -29.62
CA GLY A 169 4.47 -2.59 -30.88
C GLY A 169 4.77 -1.10 -30.74
N SER A 170 4.27 -0.42 -29.70
CA SER A 170 4.49 1.02 -29.49
C SER A 170 5.77 1.36 -28.75
N MET A 171 6.43 0.39 -28.11
CA MET A 171 7.69 0.60 -27.37
C MET A 171 8.83 -0.30 -27.85
N PRO A 172 9.36 -0.10 -29.08
CA PRO A 172 10.42 -0.94 -29.66
C PRO A 172 11.78 -0.84 -28.94
N LEU A 173 12.03 0.26 -28.21
CA LEU A 173 13.30 0.53 -27.53
C LEU A 173 13.27 0.20 -26.03
N GLY A 174 12.19 -0.41 -25.52
CA GLY A 174 12.03 -0.71 -24.10
C GLY A 174 11.73 0.51 -23.23
N CYS A 175 11.76 0.33 -21.90
CA CYS A 175 11.52 1.43 -20.97
C CYS A 175 12.76 2.34 -20.88
N PRO A 176 12.66 3.66 -21.11
CA PRO A 176 13.80 4.58 -21.04
C PRO A 176 14.37 4.72 -19.61
N PHE A 177 13.69 4.15 -18.61
CA PHE A 177 14.10 4.11 -17.22
C PHE A 177 14.46 2.70 -16.74
N ALA A 178 14.59 1.71 -17.64
CA ALA A 178 15.10 0.38 -17.29
C ALA A 178 16.62 0.42 -17.17
N ILE A 179 17.09 0.94 -16.03
CA ILE A 179 18.47 0.86 -15.55
C ILE A 179 18.45 0.25 -14.15
#